data_AF-A0A2M7CVU2-F1
#
_entry.id   AF-A0A2M7CVU2-F1
#
_cell.length_a   1.000
_cell.length_b   1.000
_cell.length_c   1.000
_cell.angle_alpha   90.00
_cell.angle_beta   90.00
_cell.angle_gamma   90.00
#
_symmetry.space_group_name_H-M   'P 1'
#
loop_
_entity.id
_entity.type
_entity.pdbx_description
1 polymer ?
#
loop_
_entity_poly.entity_id
_entity_poly.type
_entity_poly.pdbx_seq_one_letter_code
_entity_poly.pdbx_strand_id
1 'polypeptide(L)'
;MIPLTDQELEDLLNELESDRAERKKAWAGDAPEKVRQAVCAFANDLPNYQQPGVVFVGAMDDGSPAGIEVTDQLLLTLSDIKTDGKVIPLPTLTVCKRTLKGSEMAVVCVWPADSPPVRYEGGIWIRVGPRRGQASAQDERILNEKRRYRDLHFEAHPVSAATLDDLSRPIFEQEYLPSAVAPDVLLANERTYEQRLTSCGMVVAADEPVPTILGLLVCGISTRTWLPGSYIQFLRIRGTVLTDPVVDEAEIDGTISMVMRRLDEKLAAHLSTTVEFSSQDREVRTSAYPIAALQQLARNAVMHRNYEGTNAPVRVYWFDDRIEISNPGGPYGSVTAENFGKPGLADYRNPQLAAAFKVLGYAQRFGAGIALARQSLQKNGNPPPEFQTEPNFVIAIIRKAP
;
A
#
# COMPACT_ATOMS: atom_id res chain seq x y z
N MET A 1 -5.56 5.88 -16.98
CA MET A 1 -6.69 5.75 -17.92
C MET A 1 -6.46 6.69 -19.08
N ILE A 2 -6.04 6.18 -20.23
CA ILE A 2 -5.92 6.95 -21.48
C ILE A 2 -7.15 6.58 -22.31
N PRO A 3 -8.01 7.53 -22.71
CA PRO A 3 -9.15 7.23 -23.55
C PRO A 3 -8.70 6.77 -24.94
N LEU A 4 -9.42 5.79 -25.51
CA LEU A 4 -9.17 5.31 -26.87
C LEU A 4 -9.48 6.41 -27.89
N THR A 5 -8.66 6.46 -28.94
CA THR A 5 -8.87 7.30 -30.11
C THR A 5 -9.99 6.74 -31.00
N ASP A 6 -10.57 7.59 -31.85
CA ASP A 6 -11.64 7.15 -32.76
C ASP A 6 -11.16 6.05 -33.72
N GLN A 7 -9.89 6.08 -34.14
CA GLN A 7 -9.31 5.02 -34.97
C GLN A 7 -9.26 3.67 -34.23
N GLU A 8 -8.78 3.66 -32.99
CA GLU A 8 -8.73 2.43 -32.18
C GLU A 8 -10.14 1.89 -31.89
N LEU A 9 -11.12 2.78 -31.71
CA LEU A 9 -12.52 2.41 -31.58
C LEU A 9 -13.08 1.80 -32.87
N GLU A 10 -12.76 2.34 -34.03
CA GLU A 10 -13.16 1.77 -35.32
C GLU A 10 -12.51 0.41 -35.58
N ASP A 11 -11.24 0.24 -35.21
CA ASP A 11 -10.53 -1.03 -35.32
C ASP A 11 -11.21 -2.11 -34.45
N LEU A 12 -11.49 -1.80 -33.18
CA LEU A 12 -12.27 -2.67 -32.29
C LEU A 12 -13.69 -2.93 -32.81
N LEU A 13 -14.32 -1.93 -33.43
CA LEU A 13 -15.65 -2.06 -34.03
C LEU A 13 -15.63 -3.03 -35.21
N ASN A 14 -14.54 -3.08 -35.99
CA ASN A 14 -14.36 -3.97 -37.15
C ASN A 14 -13.95 -5.40 -36.75
N GLU A 15 -13.30 -5.57 -35.61
CA GLU A 15 -12.81 -6.87 -35.15
C GLU A 15 -13.96 -7.73 -34.57
N LEU A 16 -14.61 -8.53 -35.42
CA LEU A 16 -15.80 -9.31 -35.06
C LEU A 16 -15.53 -10.42 -34.04
N GLU A 17 -14.30 -10.95 -34.03
CA GLU A 17 -13.88 -12.01 -33.10
C GLU A 17 -13.32 -11.44 -31.77
N SER A 18 -13.29 -10.12 -31.63
CA SER A 18 -12.73 -9.46 -30.45
C SER A 18 -13.53 -9.80 -29.20
N ASP A 19 -12.82 -10.32 -28.21
CA ASP A 19 -13.37 -10.55 -26.88
C ASP A 19 -13.38 -9.27 -26.02
N ARG A 20 -12.93 -8.14 -26.57
CA ARG A 20 -12.94 -6.82 -25.92
C ARG A 20 -14.02 -5.86 -26.45
N ALA A 21 -14.78 -6.26 -27.46
CA ALA A 21 -15.85 -5.45 -28.04
C ALA A 21 -17.23 -6.09 -27.85
N GLU A 22 -18.24 -5.27 -27.54
CA GLU A 22 -19.65 -5.64 -27.53
C GLU A 22 -20.45 -4.67 -28.40
N ARG A 23 -21.30 -5.19 -29.29
CA ARG A 23 -22.12 -4.38 -30.21
C ARG A 23 -23.60 -4.56 -29.91
N LYS A 24 -24.35 -3.45 -29.90
CA LYS A 24 -25.80 -3.44 -29.79
C LYS A 24 -26.40 -2.42 -30.74
N LYS A 25 -27.41 -2.86 -31.50
CA LYS A 25 -28.14 -2.01 -32.44
C LYS A 25 -28.78 -0.80 -31.75
N ALA A 26 -29.41 -1.02 -30.60
CA ALA A 26 -30.09 0.01 -29.82
C ALA A 26 -30.17 -0.39 -28.34
N TRP A 27 -30.47 0.58 -27.48
CA TRP A 27 -30.72 0.35 -26.04
C TRP A 27 -32.18 -0.04 -25.80
N ALA A 28 -32.57 -1.23 -26.27
CA ALA A 28 -33.93 -1.74 -26.15
C ALA A 28 -33.94 -3.27 -25.94
N GLY A 29 -35.07 -3.81 -25.47
CA GLY A 29 -35.23 -5.25 -25.26
C GLY A 29 -34.27 -5.81 -24.22
N ASP A 30 -33.49 -6.82 -24.61
CA ASP A 30 -32.49 -7.49 -23.75
C ASP A 30 -31.12 -6.78 -23.71
N ALA A 31 -30.94 -5.70 -24.48
CA ALA A 31 -29.69 -4.96 -24.55
C ALA A 31 -29.23 -4.44 -23.18
N PRO A 32 -30.09 -3.88 -22.31
CA PRO A 32 -29.66 -3.38 -21.01
C PRO A 32 -29.05 -4.46 -20.11
N GLU A 33 -29.62 -5.68 -20.12
CA GLU A 33 -29.09 -6.79 -19.33
C GLU A 33 -27.77 -7.30 -19.92
N LYS A 34 -27.74 -7.55 -21.23
CA LYS A 34 -26.55 -8.06 -21.93
C LYS A 34 -25.36 -7.11 -21.83
N VAL A 35 -25.61 -5.80 -21.86
CA VAL A 35 -24.55 -4.80 -21.69
C VAL A 35 -24.01 -4.79 -20.26
N ARG A 36 -24.86 -4.92 -19.23
CA ARG A 36 -24.35 -5.05 -17.84
C ARG A 36 -23.54 -6.32 -17.62
N GLN A 37 -23.95 -7.44 -18.21
CA GLN A 37 -23.15 -8.66 -18.22
C GLN A 37 -21.81 -8.45 -18.94
N ALA A 38 -21.79 -7.70 -20.05
CA ALA A 38 -20.56 -7.35 -20.75
C ALA A 38 -19.65 -6.44 -19.92
N VAL A 39 -20.21 -5.41 -19.27
CA VAL A 39 -19.47 -4.53 -18.34
C VAL A 39 -18.84 -5.33 -17.21
N CYS A 40 -19.59 -6.24 -16.60
CA CYS A 40 -19.07 -7.16 -15.59
C CYS A 40 -17.93 -8.04 -16.13
N ALA A 41 -18.09 -8.59 -17.33
CA ALA A 41 -17.08 -9.42 -17.99
C ALA A 41 -15.79 -8.67 -18.34
N PHE A 42 -15.91 -7.46 -18.88
CA PHE A 42 -14.76 -6.59 -19.19
C PHE A 42 -14.04 -6.13 -17.92
N ALA A 43 -14.78 -5.81 -16.85
CA ALA A 43 -14.18 -5.47 -15.57
C ALA A 43 -13.44 -6.66 -14.94
N ASN A 44 -13.90 -7.90 -15.17
CA ASN A 44 -13.19 -9.10 -14.70
C ASN A 44 -11.92 -9.42 -15.47
N ASP A 45 -11.83 -9.02 -16.75
CA ASP A 45 -10.66 -9.19 -17.63
C ASP A 45 -9.95 -10.55 -17.42
N LEU A 46 -10.71 -11.65 -17.48
CA LEU A 46 -10.16 -13.00 -17.26
C LEU A 46 -8.96 -13.28 -18.19
N PRO A 47 -8.97 -12.92 -19.50
CA PRO A 47 -7.82 -13.07 -20.39
C PRO A 47 -6.59 -12.22 -20.04
N ASN A 48 -6.73 -11.24 -19.14
CA ASN A 48 -5.65 -10.39 -18.62
C ASN A 48 -5.05 -9.42 -19.64
N TYR A 49 -5.87 -8.80 -20.48
CA TYR A 49 -5.37 -7.80 -21.45
C TYR A 49 -4.86 -6.53 -20.79
N GLN A 50 -5.37 -6.19 -19.59
CA GLN A 50 -5.11 -4.94 -18.88
C GLN A 50 -5.45 -3.68 -19.69
N GLN A 51 -6.35 -3.83 -20.66
CA GLN A 51 -6.83 -2.77 -21.53
C GLN A 51 -8.36 -2.67 -21.44
N PRO A 52 -8.97 -1.51 -21.73
CA PRO A 52 -10.41 -1.36 -21.61
C PRO A 52 -11.16 -2.24 -22.63
N GLY A 53 -12.30 -2.77 -22.19
CA GLY A 53 -13.33 -3.34 -23.06
C GLY A 53 -14.31 -2.25 -23.49
N VAL A 54 -14.91 -2.38 -24.66
CA VAL A 54 -15.74 -1.33 -25.28
C VAL A 54 -17.12 -1.89 -25.64
N VAL A 55 -18.17 -1.19 -25.22
CA VAL A 55 -19.54 -1.44 -25.67
C VAL A 55 -19.96 -0.32 -26.63
N PHE A 56 -20.39 -0.71 -27.83
CA PHE A 56 -20.95 0.17 -28.84
C PHE A 56 -22.47 0.02 -28.87
N VAL A 57 -23.19 1.11 -28.60
CA VAL A 57 -24.64 1.20 -28.81
C VAL A 57 -24.90 2.07 -30.04
N GLY A 58 -25.60 1.52 -31.03
CA GLY A 58 -25.73 2.10 -32.37
C GLY A 58 -24.93 1.36 -33.45
N ALA A 59 -24.42 0.16 -33.14
CA ALA A 59 -23.71 -0.69 -34.08
C ALA A 59 -24.44 -2.01 -34.30
N MET A 60 -24.48 -2.48 -35.55
CA MET A 60 -24.90 -3.82 -35.92
C MET A 60 -23.84 -4.85 -35.50
N ASP A 61 -24.20 -6.14 -35.51
CA ASP A 61 -23.29 -7.21 -35.10
C ASP A 61 -22.05 -7.30 -36.01
N ASP A 62 -22.15 -6.87 -37.26
CA ASP A 62 -21.06 -6.77 -38.25
C ASP A 62 -20.21 -5.48 -38.13
N GLY A 63 -20.50 -4.63 -37.14
CA GLY A 63 -19.82 -3.35 -36.94
C GLY A 63 -20.25 -2.24 -37.91
N SER A 64 -21.29 -2.45 -38.73
CA SER A 64 -21.91 -1.37 -39.52
C SER A 64 -22.80 -0.47 -38.64
N PRO A 65 -22.99 0.81 -38.98
CA PRO A 65 -23.84 1.69 -38.19
C PRO A 65 -25.32 1.29 -38.24
N ALA A 66 -25.98 1.33 -37.07
CA ALA A 66 -27.42 1.12 -36.96
C ALA A 66 -28.24 2.40 -37.24
N GLY A 67 -27.58 3.56 -37.31
CA GLY A 67 -28.22 4.85 -37.60
C GLY A 67 -29.13 5.36 -36.49
N ILE A 68 -28.78 5.10 -35.22
CA ILE A 68 -29.54 5.65 -34.08
C ILE A 68 -29.11 7.08 -33.78
N GLU A 69 -30.01 7.86 -33.20
CA GLU A 69 -29.68 9.16 -32.61
C GLU A 69 -29.20 8.97 -31.17
N VAL A 70 -28.04 9.55 -30.83
CA VAL A 70 -27.48 9.44 -29.47
C VAL A 70 -27.89 10.66 -28.66
N THR A 71 -28.92 10.47 -27.84
CA THR A 71 -29.48 11.51 -26.96
C THR A 71 -28.77 11.58 -25.62
N ASP A 72 -28.84 12.73 -24.94
CA ASP A 72 -28.30 12.89 -23.58
C ASP A 72 -28.92 11.90 -22.59
N GLN A 73 -30.22 11.60 -22.75
CA GLN A 73 -30.92 10.61 -21.92
C GLN A 73 -30.32 9.22 -22.05
N LEU A 74 -29.90 8.82 -23.26
CA LEU A 74 -29.23 7.54 -23.49
C LEU A 74 -27.87 7.50 -22.77
N LEU A 75 -27.07 8.57 -22.89
CA LEU A 75 -25.77 8.66 -22.24
C LEU A 75 -25.87 8.61 -20.71
N LEU A 76 -26.87 9.28 -20.12
CA LEU A 76 -27.16 9.21 -18.69
C LEU A 76 -27.54 7.79 -18.27
N THR A 77 -28.45 7.15 -19.01
CA THR A 77 -28.90 5.78 -18.71
C THR A 77 -27.74 4.76 -18.77
N LEU A 78 -26.81 4.94 -19.69
CA LEU A 78 -25.59 4.12 -19.79
C LEU A 78 -24.61 4.41 -18.65
N SER A 79 -24.52 5.67 -18.21
CA SER A 79 -23.67 6.08 -17.09
C SER A 79 -24.18 5.51 -15.76
N ASP A 80 -25.50 5.39 -15.61
CA ASP A 80 -26.16 4.80 -14.43
C ASP A 80 -25.76 3.35 -14.18
N ILE A 81 -25.26 2.61 -15.18
CA ILE A 81 -24.72 1.25 -15.01
C ILE A 81 -23.64 1.21 -13.92
N LYS A 82 -22.89 2.30 -13.75
CA LYS A 82 -21.88 2.40 -12.69
C LYS A 82 -22.48 2.47 -11.29
N THR A 83 -23.69 3.01 -11.14
CA THR A 83 -24.27 3.42 -9.85
C THR A 83 -25.62 2.77 -9.53
N ASP A 84 -26.18 1.95 -10.42
CA ASP A 84 -27.47 1.28 -10.23
C ASP A 84 -27.45 0.13 -9.19
N GLY A 85 -26.28 -0.17 -8.62
CA GLY A 85 -26.10 -1.16 -7.57
C GLY A 85 -26.16 -2.61 -8.04
N LYS A 86 -26.29 -2.85 -9.35
CA LYS A 86 -26.39 -4.22 -9.90
C LYS A 86 -25.02 -4.85 -10.15
N VAL A 87 -24.00 -4.04 -10.40
CA VAL A 87 -22.61 -4.49 -10.61
C VAL A 87 -21.76 -4.16 -9.38
N ILE A 88 -21.19 -5.18 -8.74
CA ILE A 88 -20.45 -5.07 -7.47
C ILE A 88 -19.15 -5.90 -7.54
N PRO A 89 -17.97 -5.34 -7.21
CA PRO A 89 -17.69 -3.94 -6.90
C PRO A 89 -18.04 -2.97 -8.06
N LEU A 90 -18.17 -1.68 -7.76
CA LEU A 90 -18.57 -0.69 -8.76
C LEU A 90 -17.53 -0.63 -9.89
N PRO A 91 -17.93 -0.75 -11.17
CA PRO A 91 -16.99 -0.75 -12.28
C PRO A 91 -16.45 0.65 -12.58
N THR A 92 -15.22 0.70 -13.11
CA THR A 92 -14.65 1.93 -13.67
C THR A 92 -15.01 2.00 -15.15
N LEU A 93 -15.90 2.92 -15.52
CA LEU A 93 -16.32 3.12 -16.91
C LEU A 93 -16.46 4.59 -17.28
N THR A 94 -16.36 4.89 -18.57
CA THR A 94 -16.66 6.19 -19.18
C THR A 94 -17.67 6.01 -20.30
N VAL A 95 -18.63 6.92 -20.41
CA VAL A 95 -19.64 6.93 -21.47
C VAL A 95 -19.48 8.20 -22.29
N CYS A 96 -19.45 8.09 -23.61
CA CYS A 96 -19.39 9.25 -24.49
C CYS A 96 -20.10 9.01 -25.82
N LYS A 97 -20.52 10.09 -26.47
CA LYS A 97 -20.93 10.07 -27.87
C LYS A 97 -19.69 10.16 -28.77
N ARG A 98 -19.67 9.34 -29.82
CA ARG A 98 -18.66 9.36 -30.89
C ARG A 98 -19.31 9.27 -32.25
N THR A 99 -18.65 9.85 -33.26
CA THR A 99 -19.04 9.71 -34.67
C THR A 99 -18.08 8.73 -35.32
N LEU A 100 -18.50 7.46 -35.44
CA LEU A 100 -17.69 6.37 -35.99
C LEU A 100 -18.30 5.94 -37.33
N LYS A 101 -17.47 5.72 -38.34
CA LYS A 101 -17.92 5.43 -39.73
C LYS A 101 -19.00 6.39 -40.23
N GLY A 102 -18.90 7.66 -39.85
CA GLY A 102 -19.84 8.72 -40.25
C GLY A 102 -21.23 8.67 -39.59
N SER A 103 -21.42 7.88 -38.52
CA SER A 103 -22.69 7.79 -37.78
C SER A 103 -22.48 7.95 -36.27
N GLU A 104 -23.47 8.47 -35.57
CA GLU A 104 -23.41 8.60 -34.11
C GLU A 104 -23.54 7.24 -33.40
N MET A 105 -22.70 7.02 -32.40
CA MET A 105 -22.74 5.85 -31.51
C MET A 105 -22.45 6.28 -30.07
N ALA A 106 -23.10 5.63 -29.11
CA ALA A 106 -22.74 5.74 -27.71
C ALA A 106 -21.70 4.67 -27.37
N VAL A 107 -20.57 5.10 -26.83
CA VAL A 107 -19.41 4.26 -26.52
C VAL A 107 -19.22 4.21 -25.02
N VAL A 108 -19.28 3.00 -24.46
CA VAL A 108 -18.97 2.73 -23.05
C VAL A 108 -17.62 2.02 -22.97
N CYS A 109 -16.60 2.70 -22.46
CA CYS A 109 -15.30 2.09 -22.19
C CYS A 109 -15.26 1.62 -20.73
N VAL A 110 -15.00 0.34 -20.52
CA VAL A 110 -14.96 -0.31 -19.21
C VAL A 110 -13.53 -0.75 -18.93
N TRP A 111 -12.96 -0.27 -17.84
CA TRP A 111 -11.61 -0.63 -17.42
C TRP A 111 -11.63 -1.89 -16.55
N PRO A 112 -10.60 -2.75 -16.65
CA PRO A 112 -10.42 -3.86 -15.73
C PRO A 112 -10.46 -3.38 -14.27
N ALA A 113 -11.20 -4.09 -13.42
CA ALA A 113 -11.33 -3.76 -12.01
C ALA A 113 -10.08 -4.13 -11.23
N ASP A 114 -9.80 -3.36 -10.17
CA ASP A 114 -8.68 -3.65 -9.28
C ASP A 114 -8.97 -4.81 -8.34
N SER A 115 -10.25 -5.06 -8.02
CA SER A 115 -10.66 -6.15 -7.13
C SER A 115 -11.70 -7.09 -7.79
N PRO A 116 -11.32 -7.88 -8.82
CA PRO A 116 -12.20 -8.96 -9.32
C PRO A 116 -12.41 -10.04 -8.23
N PRO A 117 -13.38 -10.97 -8.34
CA PRO A 117 -14.44 -11.01 -9.31
C PRO A 117 -15.50 -9.92 -9.04
N VAL A 118 -15.74 -9.11 -10.07
CA VAL A 118 -16.94 -8.29 -10.23
C VAL A 118 -18.13 -9.20 -10.54
N ARG A 119 -19.27 -8.89 -9.92
CA ARG A 119 -20.52 -9.63 -10.03
C ARG A 119 -21.61 -8.72 -10.58
N TYR A 120 -22.46 -9.26 -11.46
CA TYR A 120 -23.70 -8.64 -11.89
C TYR A 120 -24.87 -9.47 -11.35
N GLU A 121 -25.71 -8.88 -10.48
CA GLU A 121 -26.82 -9.56 -9.80
C GLU A 121 -26.39 -10.90 -9.15
N GLY A 122 -25.20 -10.91 -8.54
CA GLY A 122 -24.62 -12.07 -7.87
C GLY A 122 -23.89 -13.06 -8.79
N GLY A 123 -24.06 -12.97 -10.11
CA GLY A 123 -23.36 -13.81 -11.09
C GLY A 123 -22.00 -13.22 -11.52
N ILE A 124 -20.97 -14.05 -11.64
CA ILE A 124 -19.67 -13.67 -12.19
C ILE A 124 -19.69 -13.92 -13.69
N TRP A 125 -19.56 -12.85 -14.48
CA TRP A 125 -19.53 -12.91 -15.93
C TRP A 125 -18.10 -12.71 -16.43
N ILE A 126 -17.71 -13.46 -17.46
CA ILE A 126 -16.37 -13.42 -18.08
C ILE A 126 -16.50 -13.50 -19.61
N ARG A 127 -15.42 -13.15 -20.31
CA ARG A 127 -15.29 -13.39 -21.75
C ARG A 127 -14.57 -14.71 -21.99
N VAL A 128 -15.12 -15.51 -22.90
CA VAL A 128 -14.54 -16.76 -23.40
C VAL A 128 -14.50 -16.65 -24.91
N GLY A 129 -13.42 -16.08 -25.43
CA GLY A 129 -13.38 -15.56 -26.80
C GLY A 129 -14.47 -14.50 -27.02
N PRO A 130 -15.08 -14.39 -28.22
CA PRO A 130 -16.05 -13.33 -28.53
C PRO A 130 -17.37 -13.44 -27.76
N ARG A 131 -17.57 -14.49 -26.97
CA ARG A 131 -18.81 -14.74 -26.21
C ARG A 131 -18.62 -14.41 -24.74
N ARG A 132 -19.72 -14.00 -24.11
CA ARG A 132 -19.83 -13.96 -22.64
C ARG A 132 -20.19 -15.36 -22.12
N GLY A 133 -19.66 -15.70 -20.94
CA GLY A 133 -20.05 -16.88 -20.17
C GLY A 133 -20.12 -16.56 -18.69
N GLN A 134 -20.75 -17.45 -17.92
CA GLN A 134 -20.61 -17.44 -16.47
C GLN A 134 -19.29 -18.10 -16.08
N ALA A 135 -18.61 -17.54 -15.08
CA ALA A 135 -17.37 -18.08 -14.57
C ALA A 135 -17.59 -19.47 -13.95
N SER A 136 -16.72 -20.42 -14.28
CA SER A 136 -16.60 -21.67 -13.55
C SER A 136 -15.93 -21.44 -12.18
N ALA A 137 -15.94 -22.46 -11.31
CA ALA A 137 -15.21 -22.40 -10.04
C ALA A 137 -13.68 -22.20 -10.25
N GLN A 138 -13.14 -22.69 -11.37
CA GLN A 138 -11.73 -22.47 -11.73
C GLN A 138 -11.50 -21.02 -12.16
N ASP A 139 -12.40 -20.43 -12.95
CA ASP A 139 -12.30 -19.03 -13.36
C ASP A 139 -12.45 -18.09 -12.15
N GLU A 140 -13.39 -18.37 -11.24
CA GLU A 140 -13.53 -17.62 -9.99
C GLU A 140 -12.28 -17.72 -9.13
N ARG A 141 -11.62 -18.89 -9.08
CA ARG A 141 -10.32 -19.03 -8.41
C ARG A 141 -9.25 -18.14 -9.05
N ILE A 142 -9.13 -18.12 -10.37
CA ILE A 142 -8.17 -17.27 -11.11
C ILE A 142 -8.45 -15.77 -10.84
N LEU A 143 -9.73 -15.37 -10.87
CA LEU A 143 -10.13 -13.99 -10.58
C LEU A 143 -9.84 -13.61 -9.12
N ASN A 144 -10.07 -14.52 -8.17
CA ASN A 144 -9.70 -14.31 -6.77
C ASN A 144 -8.17 -14.25 -6.59
N GLU A 145 -7.38 -14.99 -7.35
CA GLU A 145 -5.92 -14.87 -7.33
C GLU A 145 -5.46 -13.51 -7.88
N LYS A 146 -6.07 -13.02 -8.97
CA LYS A 146 -5.86 -11.64 -9.48
C LYS A 146 -6.22 -10.58 -8.45
N ARG A 147 -7.34 -10.77 -7.75
CA ARG A 147 -7.74 -9.94 -6.60
C ARG A 147 -6.68 -9.93 -5.53
N ARG A 148 -6.21 -11.11 -5.14
CA ARG A 148 -5.21 -11.25 -4.08
C ARG A 148 -3.96 -10.47 -4.44
N TYR A 149 -3.50 -10.48 -5.69
CA TYR A 149 -2.35 -9.68 -6.10
C TYR A 149 -2.55 -8.15 -5.90
N ARG A 150 -3.76 -7.63 -6.13
CA ARG A 150 -4.10 -6.19 -5.99
C ARG A 150 -4.62 -5.77 -4.61
N ASP A 151 -5.10 -6.72 -3.80
CA ASP A 151 -5.51 -6.53 -2.40
C ASP A 151 -4.35 -6.80 -1.41
N LEU A 152 -3.13 -7.09 -1.89
CA LEU A 152 -1.95 -7.19 -1.03
C LEU A 152 -1.63 -5.83 -0.43
N HIS A 153 -1.24 -5.81 0.84
CA HIS A 153 -0.61 -4.62 1.41
C HIS A 153 0.71 -4.33 0.66
N PHE A 154 1.12 -3.06 0.60
CA PHE A 154 2.25 -2.63 -0.22
C PHE A 154 3.52 -3.44 0.03
N GLU A 155 3.79 -3.81 1.30
CA GLU A 155 4.97 -4.59 1.67
C GLU A 155 4.99 -6.02 1.10
N ALA A 156 3.85 -6.56 0.69
CA ALA A 156 3.75 -7.91 0.16
C ALA A 156 3.86 -7.97 -1.37
N HIS A 157 3.94 -6.81 -2.04
CA HIS A 157 4.09 -6.75 -3.48
C HIS A 157 5.46 -7.28 -3.92
N PRO A 158 5.52 -8.06 -5.02
CA PRO A 158 6.78 -8.44 -5.64
C PRO A 158 7.48 -7.25 -6.26
N VAL A 159 8.80 -7.27 -6.20
CA VAL A 159 9.66 -6.38 -6.98
C VAL A 159 10.27 -7.19 -8.10
N SER A 160 9.60 -7.24 -9.26
CA SER A 160 9.96 -8.12 -10.37
C SER A 160 11.37 -7.90 -10.93
N ALA A 161 11.95 -6.73 -10.71
CA ALA A 161 13.33 -6.44 -11.12
C ALA A 161 14.38 -6.91 -10.10
N ALA A 162 13.98 -7.25 -8.87
CA ALA A 162 14.86 -7.76 -7.83
C ALA A 162 14.98 -9.29 -7.91
N THR A 163 16.11 -9.81 -7.47
CA THR A 163 16.42 -11.24 -7.44
C THR A 163 16.84 -11.67 -6.03
N LEU A 164 17.07 -12.97 -5.82
CA LEU A 164 17.59 -13.46 -4.55
C LEU A 164 18.96 -12.88 -4.18
N ASP A 165 19.77 -12.47 -5.17
CA ASP A 165 21.08 -11.84 -4.92
C ASP A 165 20.95 -10.45 -4.29
N ASP A 166 19.76 -9.83 -4.34
CA ASP A 166 19.46 -8.58 -3.65
C ASP A 166 19.12 -8.80 -2.16
N LEU A 167 18.96 -10.06 -1.73
CA LEU A 167 18.69 -10.45 -0.36
C LEU A 167 19.96 -11.03 0.30
N SER A 168 20.28 -10.52 1.48
CA SER A 168 21.35 -11.02 2.33
C SER A 168 20.89 -12.27 3.06
N ARG A 169 21.36 -13.42 2.55
CA ARG A 169 21.20 -14.71 3.23
C ARG A 169 21.68 -14.70 4.70
N PRO A 170 22.85 -14.13 5.04
CA PRO A 170 23.28 -14.03 6.44
C PRO A 170 22.30 -13.25 7.32
N ILE A 171 21.79 -12.10 6.88
CA ILE A 171 20.82 -11.32 7.67
C ILE A 171 19.55 -12.14 7.89
N PHE A 172 19.06 -12.82 6.86
CA PHE A 172 17.86 -13.66 7.02
C PHE A 172 18.09 -14.85 7.97
N GLU A 173 19.14 -15.65 7.75
CA GLU A 173 19.36 -16.90 8.50
C GLU A 173 19.91 -16.67 9.92
N GLN A 174 20.62 -15.57 10.17
CA GLN A 174 21.30 -15.32 11.45
C GLN A 174 20.59 -14.26 12.32
N GLU A 175 19.83 -13.31 11.73
CA GLU A 175 19.13 -12.28 12.49
C GLU A 175 17.62 -12.52 12.54
N TYR A 176 16.96 -12.65 11.38
CA TYR A 176 15.49 -12.72 11.33
C TYR A 176 14.96 -14.11 11.72
N LEU A 177 15.45 -15.17 11.08
CA LEU A 177 14.92 -16.51 11.21
C LEU A 177 15.01 -17.08 12.65
N PRO A 178 16.12 -16.89 13.41
CA PRO A 178 16.20 -17.32 14.80
C PRO A 178 15.24 -16.58 15.73
N SER A 179 14.85 -15.35 15.35
CA SER A 179 13.85 -14.56 16.09
C SER A 179 12.42 -14.96 15.72
N ALA A 180 12.21 -15.52 14.53
CA ALA A 180 10.91 -15.92 14.01
C ALA A 180 10.48 -17.33 14.43
N VAL A 181 11.45 -18.25 14.57
CA VAL A 181 11.20 -19.68 14.76
C VAL A 181 12.10 -20.20 15.89
N ALA A 182 11.53 -21.02 16.76
CA ALA A 182 12.28 -21.60 17.88
C ALA A 182 13.43 -22.52 17.39
N PRO A 183 14.57 -22.58 18.10
CA PRO A 183 15.76 -23.30 17.65
C PRO A 183 15.54 -24.79 17.37
N ASP A 184 14.75 -25.47 18.20
CA ASP A 184 14.37 -26.88 18.05
C ASP A 184 13.54 -27.12 16.78
N VAL A 185 12.60 -26.22 16.49
CA VAL A 185 11.82 -26.24 15.25
C VAL A 185 12.72 -26.01 14.04
N LEU A 186 13.70 -25.12 14.12
CA LEU A 186 14.66 -24.88 13.02
C LEU A 186 15.56 -26.09 12.74
N LEU A 187 16.01 -26.80 13.78
CA LEU A 187 16.83 -28.01 13.64
C LEU A 187 16.07 -29.15 12.97
N ALA A 188 14.77 -29.27 13.24
CA ALA A 188 13.88 -30.25 12.60
C ALA A 188 13.34 -29.78 11.22
N ASN A 189 13.67 -28.57 10.78
CA ASN A 189 13.09 -27.95 9.58
C ASN A 189 13.85 -28.33 8.31
N GLU A 190 13.30 -29.28 7.55
CA GLU A 190 13.85 -29.75 6.27
C GLU A 190 13.57 -28.80 5.09
N ARG A 191 12.97 -27.62 5.32
CA ARG A 191 12.70 -26.65 4.24
C ARG A 191 13.98 -26.12 3.61
N THR A 192 13.95 -25.95 2.29
CA THR A 192 14.98 -25.23 1.54
C THR A 192 15.03 -23.74 1.93
N TYR A 193 16.08 -23.04 1.48
CA TYR A 193 16.24 -21.61 1.74
C TYR A 193 15.05 -20.79 1.19
N GLU A 194 14.63 -21.08 -0.04
CA GLU A 194 13.52 -20.42 -0.74
C GLU A 194 12.18 -20.68 -0.04
N GLN A 195 11.97 -21.91 0.44
CA GLN A 195 10.77 -22.27 1.21
C GLN A 195 10.73 -21.54 2.56
N ARG A 196 11.88 -21.33 3.21
CA ARG A 196 11.97 -20.53 4.45
C ARG A 196 11.67 -19.06 4.16
N LEU A 197 12.26 -18.48 3.12
CA LEU A 197 11.97 -17.10 2.69
C LEU A 197 10.48 -16.91 2.40
N THR A 198 9.88 -17.83 1.64
CA THR A 198 8.44 -17.79 1.29
C THR A 198 7.56 -17.85 2.52
N SER A 199 7.87 -18.74 3.48
CA SER A 199 7.11 -18.85 4.74
C SER A 199 7.18 -17.60 5.62
N CYS A 200 8.21 -16.77 5.43
CA CYS A 200 8.40 -15.50 6.13
C CYS A 200 7.90 -14.28 5.34
N GLY A 201 7.35 -14.48 4.13
CA GLY A 201 6.89 -13.42 3.25
C GLY A 201 8.00 -12.62 2.56
N MET A 202 9.25 -13.10 2.57
CA MET A 202 10.39 -12.38 1.98
C MET A 202 10.44 -12.50 0.45
N VAL A 203 9.85 -13.58 -0.08
CA VAL A 203 9.64 -13.81 -1.52
C VAL A 203 8.22 -14.29 -1.75
N VAL A 204 7.70 -14.12 -2.96
CA VAL A 204 6.31 -14.50 -3.31
C VAL A 204 6.10 -16.01 -3.30
N ALA A 205 7.04 -16.77 -3.87
CA ALA A 205 6.96 -18.22 -3.99
C ALA A 205 8.35 -18.86 -3.95
N ALA A 206 8.43 -20.17 -3.70
CA ALA A 206 9.71 -20.88 -3.56
C ALA A 206 10.26 -21.38 -4.90
N ASP A 207 9.37 -21.71 -5.84
CA ASP A 207 9.67 -22.14 -7.21
C ASP A 207 10.08 -20.96 -8.11
N GLU A 208 9.48 -19.79 -7.88
CA GLU A 208 9.86 -18.53 -8.52
C GLU A 208 10.11 -17.44 -7.45
N PRO A 209 11.32 -17.40 -6.85
CA PRO A 209 11.62 -16.58 -5.69
C PRO A 209 11.86 -15.11 -6.06
N VAL A 210 10.77 -14.38 -6.31
CA VAL A 210 10.78 -12.93 -6.50
C VAL A 210 10.69 -12.24 -5.12
N PRO A 211 11.67 -11.38 -4.75
CA PRO A 211 11.63 -10.62 -3.50
C PRO A 211 10.38 -9.76 -3.38
N THR A 212 9.82 -9.71 -2.17
CA THR A 212 8.80 -8.75 -1.80
C THR A 212 9.44 -7.47 -1.28
N ILE A 213 8.67 -6.37 -1.23
CA ILE A 213 9.06 -5.14 -0.55
C ILE A 213 9.48 -5.41 0.91
N LEU A 214 8.76 -6.28 1.63
CA LEU A 214 9.12 -6.74 2.97
C LEU A 214 10.49 -7.43 2.99
N GLY A 215 10.74 -8.36 2.06
CA GLY A 215 12.01 -9.05 1.93
C GLY A 215 13.18 -8.08 1.81
N LEU A 216 13.02 -7.08 0.94
CA LEU A 216 14.02 -6.04 0.74
C LEU A 216 14.22 -5.20 2.01
N LEU A 217 13.15 -4.79 2.71
CA LEU A 217 13.25 -4.02 3.95
C LEU A 217 13.90 -4.79 5.12
N VAL A 218 13.68 -6.10 5.21
CA VAL A 218 14.14 -6.92 6.34
C VAL A 218 15.54 -7.47 6.11
N CYS A 219 15.84 -7.98 4.91
CA CYS A 219 17.10 -8.62 4.60
C CYS A 219 17.73 -8.16 3.27
N GLY A 220 17.26 -7.07 2.65
CA GLY A 220 17.87 -6.55 1.45
C GLY A 220 19.29 -6.01 1.65
N ILE A 221 20.15 -6.20 0.64
CA ILE A 221 21.53 -5.69 0.63
C ILE A 221 21.56 -4.16 0.47
N SER A 222 20.69 -3.62 -0.39
CA SER A 222 20.55 -2.17 -0.64
C SER A 222 19.08 -1.77 -0.68
N THR A 223 18.51 -1.43 0.47
CA THR A 223 17.09 -1.05 0.58
C THR A 223 16.74 0.17 -0.26
N ARG A 224 17.62 1.17 -0.33
CA ARG A 224 17.37 2.43 -1.06
C ARG A 224 17.41 2.30 -2.58
N THR A 225 18.02 1.24 -3.12
CA THR A 225 17.94 0.95 -4.56
C THR A 225 16.49 0.70 -4.97
N TRP A 226 15.75 0.00 -4.12
CA TRP A 226 14.37 -0.43 -4.38
C TRP A 226 13.34 0.52 -3.77
N LEU A 227 13.68 1.16 -2.65
CA LEU A 227 12.83 2.06 -1.89
C LEU A 227 13.63 3.31 -1.52
N PRO A 228 13.78 4.30 -2.42
CA PRO A 228 14.65 5.46 -2.21
C PRO A 228 14.38 6.25 -0.93
N GLY A 229 13.11 6.31 -0.51
CA GLY A 229 12.67 6.95 0.74
C GLY A 229 12.79 6.09 2.00
N SER A 230 13.30 4.86 1.92
CA SER A 230 13.44 3.94 3.05
C SER A 230 14.71 4.22 3.87
N TYR A 231 14.73 5.40 4.50
CA TYR A 231 15.76 5.78 5.46
C TYR A 231 15.17 6.76 6.48
N ILE A 232 15.92 7.00 7.55
CA ILE A 232 15.63 8.05 8.52
C ILE A 232 16.60 9.20 8.30
N GLN A 233 16.08 10.40 8.06
CA GLN A 233 16.88 11.61 8.08
C GLN A 233 16.92 12.16 9.50
N PHE A 234 18.08 12.13 10.12
CA PHE A 234 18.33 12.68 11.45
C PHE A 234 19.03 14.03 11.35
N LEU A 235 18.53 15.05 12.05
CA LEU A 235 19.20 16.34 12.21
C LEU A 235 19.20 16.76 13.68
N ARG A 236 20.35 17.17 14.20
CA ARG A 236 20.47 17.93 15.46
C ARG A 236 20.68 19.40 15.11
N ILE A 237 19.72 20.24 15.44
CA ILE A 237 19.69 21.67 15.10
C ILE A 237 19.89 22.48 16.38
N ARG A 238 20.95 23.28 16.44
CA ARG A 238 21.21 24.19 17.57
C ARG A 238 20.38 25.45 17.42
N GLY A 239 19.12 25.31 17.82
CA GLY A 239 18.14 26.38 17.84
C GLY A 239 16.72 25.81 17.87
N THR A 240 15.75 26.60 17.44
CA THR A 240 14.32 26.26 17.52
C THR A 240 13.61 26.30 16.17
N VAL A 241 14.28 26.79 15.12
CA VAL A 241 13.77 26.84 13.75
C VAL A 241 14.68 26.05 12.79
N LEU A 242 14.13 25.60 11.67
CA LEU A 242 14.86 24.77 10.70
C LEU A 242 16.06 25.47 10.05
N THR A 243 16.06 26.80 10.02
CA THR A 243 17.15 27.60 9.44
C THR A 243 18.34 27.77 10.40
N ASP A 244 18.23 27.29 11.64
CA ASP A 244 19.30 27.36 12.62
C ASP A 244 20.43 26.35 12.29
N PRO A 245 21.65 26.54 12.82
CA PRO A 245 22.80 25.71 12.49
C PRO A 245 22.60 24.21 12.82
N VAL A 246 22.83 23.35 11.84
CA VAL A 246 22.90 21.88 12.03
C VAL A 246 24.26 21.52 12.64
N VAL A 247 24.23 20.79 13.75
CA VAL A 247 25.45 20.38 14.48
C VAL A 247 25.74 18.88 14.40
N ASP A 248 24.76 18.08 13.97
CA ASP A 248 24.94 16.68 13.60
C ASP A 248 23.85 16.30 12.60
N GLU A 249 24.21 15.48 11.62
CA GLU A 249 23.29 14.96 10.60
C GLU A 249 23.60 13.49 10.30
N ALA A 250 22.59 12.74 9.92
CA ALA A 250 22.76 11.40 9.37
C ALA A 250 21.59 10.99 8.48
N GLU A 251 21.90 10.34 7.37
CA GLU A 251 20.95 9.49 6.66
C GLU A 251 21.14 8.05 7.14
N ILE A 252 20.18 7.55 7.91
CA ILE A 252 20.23 6.23 8.52
C ILE A 252 19.44 5.26 7.63
N ASP A 253 20.18 4.47 6.84
CA ASP A 253 19.64 3.47 5.93
C ASP A 253 20.11 2.04 6.26
N GLY A 254 19.66 1.09 5.44
CA GLY A 254 19.89 -0.34 5.60
C GLY A 254 18.59 -1.11 5.86
N THR A 255 18.71 -2.32 6.39
CA THR A 255 17.57 -3.12 6.83
C THR A 255 16.91 -2.49 8.05
N ILE A 256 15.67 -2.88 8.36
CA ILE A 256 14.93 -2.39 9.54
C ILE A 256 15.77 -2.50 10.81
N SER A 257 16.41 -3.65 11.05
CA SER A 257 17.26 -3.86 12.24
C SER A 257 18.44 -2.88 12.30
N MET A 258 19.10 -2.65 11.17
CA MET A 258 20.21 -1.70 11.07
C MET A 258 19.74 -0.27 11.32
N VAL A 259 18.61 0.13 10.71
CA VAL A 259 18.04 1.47 10.88
C VAL A 259 17.63 1.71 12.34
N MET A 260 16.97 0.75 12.98
CA MET A 260 16.59 0.86 14.39
C MET A 260 17.80 0.96 15.31
N ARG A 261 18.80 0.08 15.14
CA ARG A 261 20.02 0.10 15.96
C ARG A 261 20.79 1.41 15.82
N ARG A 262 21.04 1.86 14.57
CA ARG A 262 21.78 3.09 14.30
C ARG A 262 21.04 4.33 14.81
N LEU A 263 19.71 4.35 14.70
CA LEU A 263 18.91 5.43 15.30
C LEU A 263 19.02 5.41 16.82
N ASP A 264 18.89 4.25 17.46
CA ASP A 264 18.99 4.11 18.92
C ASP A 264 20.36 4.60 19.44
N GLU A 265 21.45 4.27 18.73
CA GLU A 265 22.81 4.78 19.01
C GLU A 265 22.89 6.31 18.88
N LYS A 266 22.31 6.86 17.81
CA LYS A 266 22.30 8.31 17.56
C LYS A 266 21.51 9.07 18.63
N LEU A 267 20.33 8.55 19.01
CA LEU A 267 19.52 9.11 20.09
C LEU A 267 20.27 9.04 21.43
N ALA A 268 20.87 7.90 21.75
CA ALA A 268 21.61 7.73 23.00
C ALA A 268 22.81 8.68 23.11
N ALA A 269 23.54 8.93 22.01
CA ALA A 269 24.68 9.84 21.98
C ALA A 269 24.29 11.29 22.35
N HIS A 270 23.12 11.75 21.88
CA HIS A 270 22.60 13.11 22.15
C HIS A 270 21.84 13.24 23.48
N LEU A 271 21.43 12.12 24.11
CA LEU A 271 20.81 12.10 25.45
C LEU A 271 21.84 12.11 26.60
N SER A 272 23.13 12.36 26.31
CA SER A 272 24.20 12.33 27.30
C SER A 272 23.83 13.14 28.55
N THR A 273 23.79 12.42 29.67
CA THR A 273 23.08 12.75 30.89
C THR A 273 23.83 13.78 31.72
N THR A 274 23.16 14.86 32.12
CA THR A 274 23.64 15.72 33.20
C THR A 274 23.72 14.85 34.46
N VAL A 275 24.92 14.66 35.01
CA VAL A 275 25.10 14.00 36.30
C VAL A 275 24.99 15.09 37.36
N GLU A 276 23.85 15.12 38.06
CA GLU A 276 23.71 15.97 39.24
C GLU A 276 24.25 15.21 40.46
N PHE A 277 25.29 15.75 41.08
CA PHE A 277 25.76 15.28 42.38
C PHE A 277 24.77 15.78 43.44
N SER A 278 23.83 14.91 43.84
CA SER A 278 23.01 15.19 45.01
C SER A 278 23.86 15.07 46.28
N SER A 279 23.53 15.83 47.33
CA SER A 279 24.20 15.78 48.64
C SER A 279 23.96 14.48 49.43
N GLN A 280 23.36 13.46 48.82
CA GLN A 280 23.23 12.10 49.32
C GLN A 280 23.89 11.15 48.32
N ASP A 281 24.49 10.04 48.80
CA ASP A 281 25.30 9.01 48.10
C ASP A 281 24.64 8.30 46.88
N ARG A 282 23.76 8.96 46.12
CA ARG A 282 23.16 8.45 44.89
C ARG A 282 23.28 9.49 43.79
N GLU A 283 24.03 9.14 42.74
CA GLU A 283 23.96 9.81 41.44
C GLU A 283 22.55 9.62 40.85
N VAL A 284 21.85 10.73 40.60
CA VAL A 284 20.59 10.71 39.85
C VAL A 284 20.89 11.17 38.44
N ARG A 285 20.79 10.23 37.50
CA ARG A 285 20.93 10.51 36.06
C ARG A 285 19.61 11.04 35.52
N THR A 286 19.51 12.35 35.30
CA THR A 286 18.34 12.97 34.67
C THR A 286 18.59 13.22 33.19
N SER A 287 17.70 12.70 32.33
CA SER A 287 17.73 12.94 30.89
C SER A 287 16.60 13.89 30.49
N ALA A 288 16.88 14.81 29.56
CA ALA A 288 15.90 15.74 29.01
C ALA A 288 14.70 15.05 28.36
N TYR A 289 14.92 13.84 27.84
CA TYR A 289 13.90 12.99 27.24
C TYR A 289 14.11 11.53 27.65
N PRO A 290 13.04 10.76 27.88
CA PRO A 290 13.17 9.34 28.10
C PRO A 290 13.40 8.61 26.78
N ILE A 291 14.53 7.90 26.66
CA ILE A 291 14.91 7.18 25.43
C ILE A 291 13.81 6.21 24.98
N ALA A 292 13.13 5.55 25.91
CA ALA A 292 12.05 4.61 25.61
C ALA A 292 10.89 5.26 24.83
N ALA A 293 10.52 6.51 25.14
CA ALA A 293 9.47 7.21 24.39
C ALA A 293 9.91 7.54 22.96
N LEU A 294 11.15 8.02 22.80
CA LEU A 294 11.71 8.37 21.48
C LEU A 294 11.82 7.12 20.59
N GLN A 295 12.34 6.03 21.14
CA GLN A 295 12.41 4.73 20.46
C GLN A 295 11.02 4.26 20.01
N GLN A 296 10.04 4.32 20.90
CA GLN A 296 8.69 3.85 20.60
C GLN A 296 8.01 4.68 19.50
N LEU A 297 8.17 6.01 19.53
CA LEU A 297 7.61 6.91 18.52
C LEU A 297 8.32 6.75 17.17
N ALA A 298 9.65 6.61 17.15
CA ALA A 298 10.41 6.39 15.92
C ALA A 298 10.11 5.02 15.28
N ARG A 299 10.03 3.96 16.08
CA ARG A 299 9.62 2.62 15.61
C ARG A 299 8.21 2.65 15.02
N ASN A 300 7.27 3.34 15.65
CA ASN A 300 5.94 3.56 15.09
C ASN A 300 5.97 4.32 13.76
N ALA A 301 6.81 5.35 13.64
CA ALA A 301 6.96 6.09 12.39
C ALA A 301 7.42 5.17 11.25
N VAL A 302 8.47 4.38 11.45
CA VAL A 302 8.96 3.44 10.41
C VAL A 302 7.92 2.36 10.09
N MET A 303 7.33 1.74 11.11
CA MET A 303 6.35 0.66 10.93
C MET A 303 5.09 1.12 10.18
N HIS A 304 4.62 2.34 10.42
CA HIS A 304 3.42 2.91 9.78
C HIS A 304 3.72 3.85 8.61
N ARG A 305 4.98 3.95 8.17
CA ARG A 305 5.40 4.79 7.05
C ARG A 305 4.61 4.44 5.79
N ASN A 306 4.22 5.45 5.02
CA ASN A 306 3.77 5.21 3.66
C ASN A 306 4.97 4.88 2.76
N TYR A 307 5.09 3.61 2.38
CA TYR A 307 6.13 3.16 1.45
C TYR A 307 5.73 3.31 -0.03
N GLU A 308 4.47 3.60 -0.31
CA GLU A 308 3.92 3.71 -1.65
C GLU A 308 3.76 5.18 -2.09
N GLY A 309 4.13 5.49 -3.33
CA GLY A 309 3.86 6.79 -3.95
C GLY A 309 4.60 7.99 -3.34
N THR A 310 5.59 7.76 -2.46
CA THR A 310 6.40 8.83 -1.85
C THR A 310 7.84 8.41 -1.55
N ASN A 311 8.77 9.30 -1.89
CA ASN A 311 10.20 9.17 -1.58
C ASN A 311 10.60 9.94 -0.30
N ALA A 312 9.65 10.57 0.40
CA ALA A 312 9.95 11.28 1.63
C ALA A 312 10.42 10.31 2.73
N PRO A 313 11.53 10.57 3.43
CA PRO A 313 11.96 9.72 4.55
C PRO A 313 11.14 9.98 5.82
N VAL A 314 11.29 9.11 6.81
CA VAL A 314 10.99 9.50 8.19
C VAL A 314 12.04 10.51 8.62
N ARG A 315 11.63 11.61 9.24
CA ARG A 315 12.55 12.66 9.72
C ARG A 315 12.54 12.69 11.23
N VAL A 316 13.72 12.74 11.83
CA VAL A 316 13.92 12.93 13.27
C VAL A 316 14.73 14.20 13.46
N TYR A 317 14.06 15.30 13.75
CA TYR A 317 14.68 16.61 13.92
C TYR A 317 14.71 16.98 15.39
N TRP A 318 15.91 17.23 15.90
CA TRP A 318 16.16 17.50 17.30
C TRP A 318 16.57 18.97 17.47
N PHE A 319 15.64 19.78 17.95
CA PHE A 319 15.82 21.18 18.31
C PHE A 319 16.19 21.34 19.78
N ASP A 320 16.61 22.53 20.19
CA ASP A 320 17.00 22.77 21.59
C ASP A 320 15.80 22.66 22.58
N ASP A 321 14.58 22.90 22.10
CA ASP A 321 13.36 22.89 22.90
C ASP A 321 12.47 21.64 22.70
N ARG A 322 12.67 20.88 21.62
CA ARG A 322 11.83 19.73 21.26
C ARG A 322 12.50 18.76 20.29
N ILE A 323 11.92 17.58 20.19
CA ILE A 323 12.20 16.59 19.13
C ILE A 323 10.95 16.42 18.29
N GLU A 324 11.09 16.48 16.98
CA GLU A 324 10.03 16.24 16.00
C GLU A 324 10.33 14.94 15.23
N ILE A 325 9.36 14.03 15.21
CA ILE A 325 9.40 12.81 14.41
C ILE A 325 8.30 12.91 13.35
N SER A 326 8.69 13.24 12.11
CA SER A 326 7.79 13.35 10.97
C SER A 326 7.76 12.04 10.19
N ASN A 327 6.56 11.50 10.01
CA ASN A 327 6.29 10.29 9.24
C ASN A 327 5.50 10.62 7.97
N PRO A 328 5.95 10.21 6.77
CA PRO A 328 5.15 10.34 5.55
C PRO A 328 3.98 9.35 5.57
N GLY A 329 2.82 9.82 5.14
CA GLY A 329 1.53 9.14 5.27
C GLY A 329 0.72 9.67 6.44
N GLY A 330 -0.55 9.99 6.19
CA GLY A 330 -1.50 10.34 7.23
C GLY A 330 -2.10 9.13 7.95
N PRO A 331 -3.13 9.37 8.79
CA PRO A 331 -3.96 8.32 9.39
C PRO A 331 -4.43 7.28 8.36
N TYR A 332 -4.60 6.03 8.78
CA TYR A 332 -4.89 4.90 7.90
C TYR A 332 -6.03 4.04 8.45
N GLY A 333 -6.87 3.54 7.54
CA GLY A 333 -7.97 2.63 7.86
C GLY A 333 -8.96 3.27 8.83
N SER A 334 -9.16 2.64 9.98
CA SER A 334 -10.06 3.14 11.03
C SER A 334 -9.51 4.32 11.86
N VAL A 335 -8.23 4.69 11.69
CA VAL A 335 -7.60 5.81 12.39
C VAL A 335 -7.87 7.11 11.62
N THR A 336 -8.38 8.12 12.31
CA THR A 336 -8.66 9.47 11.79
C THR A 336 -7.83 10.51 12.56
N ALA A 337 -7.82 11.75 12.08
CA ALA A 337 -7.16 12.85 12.79
C ALA A 337 -7.72 13.05 14.21
N GLU A 338 -9.04 12.88 14.40
CA GLU A 338 -9.74 13.09 15.67
C GLU A 338 -9.52 11.95 16.68
N ASN A 339 -9.13 10.77 16.21
CA ASN A 339 -8.94 9.59 17.06
C ASN A 339 -7.48 9.15 17.20
N PHE A 340 -6.55 9.82 16.50
CA PHE A 340 -5.14 9.47 16.50
C PHE A 340 -4.55 9.40 17.92
N GLY A 341 -3.87 8.29 18.21
CA GLY A 341 -3.24 8.05 19.50
C GLY A 341 -4.20 7.75 20.65
N LYS A 342 -5.50 7.53 20.40
CA LYS A 342 -6.41 7.00 21.42
C LYS A 342 -6.13 5.51 21.66
N PRO A 343 -6.16 5.02 22.92
CA PRO A 343 -5.95 3.60 23.21
C PRO A 343 -6.99 2.71 22.51
N GLY A 344 -6.57 1.53 22.06
CA GLY A 344 -7.47 0.50 21.52
C GLY A 344 -7.94 0.71 20.08
N LEU A 345 -7.60 1.84 19.44
CA LEU A 345 -7.84 2.09 18.01
C LEU A 345 -6.51 2.01 17.26
N ALA A 346 -6.31 0.93 16.50
CA ALA A 346 -5.11 0.73 15.71
C ALA A 346 -5.47 -0.02 14.42
N ASP A 347 -4.95 0.50 13.31
CA ASP A 347 -4.95 -0.17 12.02
C ASP A 347 -3.52 -0.13 11.46
N TYR A 348 -3.13 -1.17 10.73
CA TYR A 348 -1.77 -1.31 10.22
C TYR A 348 -1.76 -1.11 8.72
N ARG A 349 -1.09 -0.03 8.28
CA ARG A 349 -0.79 0.21 6.87
C ARG A 349 0.06 -0.92 6.29
N ASN A 350 1.06 -1.35 7.06
CA ASN A 350 2.02 -2.40 6.68
C ASN A 350 1.96 -3.57 7.71
N PRO A 351 0.93 -4.43 7.70
CA PRO A 351 0.75 -5.48 8.70
C PRO A 351 1.85 -6.54 8.72
N GLN A 352 2.44 -6.91 7.58
CA GLN A 352 3.56 -7.87 7.57
C GLN A 352 4.84 -7.23 8.09
N LEU A 353 5.06 -5.94 7.80
CA LEU A 353 6.15 -5.17 8.40
C LEU A 353 5.98 -5.08 9.93
N ALA A 354 4.76 -4.82 10.42
CA ALA A 354 4.47 -4.84 11.84
C ALA A 354 4.72 -6.22 12.49
N ALA A 355 4.43 -7.31 11.76
CA ALA A 355 4.78 -8.66 12.20
C ALA A 355 6.30 -8.85 12.26
N ALA A 356 7.06 -8.37 11.26
CA ALA A 356 8.52 -8.42 11.27
C ALA A 356 9.12 -7.60 12.43
N PHE A 357 8.59 -6.41 12.72
CA PHE A 357 8.97 -5.61 13.90
C PHE A 357 8.77 -6.37 15.21
N LYS A 358 7.68 -7.14 15.33
CA LYS A 358 7.45 -7.99 16.50
C LYS A 358 8.46 -9.13 16.56
N VAL A 359 8.69 -9.82 15.45
CA VAL A 359 9.67 -10.92 15.35
C VAL A 359 11.05 -10.43 15.82
N LEU A 360 11.48 -9.26 15.35
CA LEU A 360 12.77 -8.65 15.68
C LEU A 360 12.80 -7.99 17.07
N GLY A 361 11.71 -8.05 17.84
CA GLY A 361 11.65 -7.50 19.20
C GLY A 361 11.49 -5.98 19.30
N TYR A 362 11.23 -5.29 18.19
CA TYR A 362 11.07 -3.82 18.16
C TYR A 362 9.65 -3.34 18.49
N ALA A 363 8.63 -4.20 18.39
CA ALA A 363 7.23 -3.82 18.69
C ALA A 363 6.50 -4.86 19.54
N GLN A 364 5.55 -4.38 20.37
CA GLN A 364 4.64 -5.22 21.15
C GLN A 364 3.24 -5.27 20.52
N ARG A 365 2.55 -6.41 20.64
CA ARG A 365 1.36 -6.74 19.86
C ARG A 365 0.04 -6.28 20.52
N PHE A 366 -0.11 -5.01 20.89
CA PHE A 366 -1.36 -4.53 21.55
C PHE A 366 -1.76 -3.07 21.25
N GLY A 367 -1.22 -2.42 20.22
CA GLY A 367 -1.55 -1.00 19.93
C GLY A 367 -1.20 -0.03 21.08
N ALA A 368 -0.42 -0.50 22.06
CA ALA A 368 -0.09 0.23 23.28
C ALA A 368 1.09 1.19 23.11
N GLY A 369 1.73 1.24 21.93
CA GLY A 369 2.98 1.98 21.72
C GLY A 369 2.89 3.46 22.09
N ILE A 370 1.86 4.17 21.61
CA ILE A 370 1.67 5.60 21.96
C ILE A 370 1.34 5.76 23.46
N ALA A 371 0.59 4.82 24.05
CA ALA A 371 0.29 4.85 25.48
C ALA A 371 1.54 4.65 26.35
N LEU A 372 2.44 3.73 25.97
CA LEU A 372 3.72 3.50 26.63
C LEU A 372 4.64 4.71 26.49
N ALA A 373 4.68 5.35 25.31
CA ALA A 373 5.44 6.58 25.11
C ALA A 373 4.93 7.72 26.02
N ARG A 374 3.60 7.90 26.12
CA ARG A 374 2.96 8.85 27.04
C ARG A 374 3.31 8.58 28.50
N GLN A 375 3.21 7.32 28.92
CA GLN A 375 3.56 6.93 30.28
C GLN A 375 5.04 7.21 30.59
N SER A 376 5.93 6.92 29.64
CA SER A 376 7.36 7.17 29.80
C SER A 376 7.67 8.67 29.88
N LEU A 377 7.01 9.51 29.08
CA LEU A 377 7.14 10.97 29.13
C LEU A 377 6.63 11.54 30.45
N GLN A 378 5.45 11.12 30.89
CA GLN A 378 4.87 11.53 32.16
C GLN A 378 5.77 11.17 33.35
N LYS A 379 6.34 9.95 33.36
CA LYS A 379 7.27 9.51 34.41
C LYS A 379 8.55 10.34 34.47
N ASN A 380 9.01 10.87 33.32
CA ASN A 380 10.20 11.72 33.23
C ASN A 380 9.89 13.21 33.46
N GLY A 381 8.62 13.59 33.66
CA GLY A 381 8.20 14.98 33.83
C GLY A 381 8.01 15.77 32.54
N ASN A 382 8.10 15.13 31.37
CA ASN A 382 7.82 15.78 30.09
C ASN A 382 6.31 16.02 29.90
N PRO A 383 5.93 17.06 29.14
CA PRO A 383 4.58 17.17 28.60
C PRO A 383 4.20 15.93 27.75
N PRO A 384 2.89 15.65 27.60
CA PRO A 384 2.45 14.62 26.66
C PRO A 384 2.90 14.96 25.22
N PRO A 385 3.15 13.95 24.36
CA PRO A 385 3.53 14.21 22.98
C PRO A 385 2.35 14.84 22.23
N GLU A 386 2.65 15.87 21.46
CA GLU A 386 1.69 16.52 20.56
C GLU A 386 1.74 15.82 19.20
N PHE A 387 0.59 15.66 18.54
CA PHE A 387 0.52 15.07 17.20
C PHE A 387 -0.12 16.06 16.24
N GLN A 388 0.59 16.38 15.15
CA GLN A 388 0.05 17.08 14.00
C GLN A 388 -0.29 16.05 12.93
N THR A 389 -1.58 15.90 12.62
CA THR A 389 -2.08 14.88 11.68
C THR A 389 -2.64 15.57 10.45
N GLU A 390 -2.03 15.28 9.31
CA GLU A 390 -2.49 15.73 8.00
C GLU A 390 -2.76 14.50 7.11
N PRO A 391 -3.52 14.63 6.00
CA PRO A 391 -3.80 13.50 5.11
C PRO A 391 -2.54 12.79 4.60
N ASN A 392 -1.44 13.54 4.44
CA ASN A 392 -0.21 13.06 3.81
C ASN A 392 0.97 12.89 4.76
N PHE A 393 0.87 13.31 6.03
CA PHE A 393 1.95 13.14 7.01
C PHE A 393 1.43 13.23 8.45
N VAL A 394 2.21 12.67 9.38
CA VAL A 394 2.01 12.83 10.83
C VAL A 394 3.31 13.29 11.46
N ILE A 395 3.26 14.30 12.33
CA ILE A 395 4.41 14.74 13.13
C ILE A 395 4.10 14.50 14.61
N ALA A 396 4.97 13.75 15.28
CA ALA A 396 4.99 13.65 16.73
C ALA A 396 6.01 14.66 17.30
N ILE A 397 5.56 15.56 18.17
CA ILE A 397 6.38 16.60 18.79
C ILE A 397 6.53 16.27 20.27
N ILE A 398 7.77 16.12 20.71
CA ILE A 398 8.13 15.80 22.09
C ILE A 398 8.86 17.01 22.67
N ARG A 399 8.25 17.68 23.65
CA ARG A 399 8.83 18.83 24.35
C ARG A 399 9.80 18.38 25.45
N LYS A 400 10.86 19.15 25.65
CA LYS A 400 11.83 18.93 26.73
C LYS A 400 11.12 18.94 28.10
N ALA A 401 11.63 18.15 29.06
CA ALA A 401 11.20 18.28 30.45
C ALA A 401 11.53 19.69 30.97
N PRO A 402 10.62 20.32 31.75
CA PRO A 402 10.80 21.67 32.28
C PRO A 402 11.94 21.79 33.28
#